data_AF-A0A0J9TR16-F1
#
_entry.id   AF-A0A0J9TR16-F1
#
_cell.length_a   1.000
_cell.length_b   1.000
_cell.length_c   1.000
_cell.angle_alpha   90.00
_cell.angle_beta   90.00
_cell.angle_gamma   90.00
#
_symmetry.space_group_name_H-M   'P 1'
#
loop_
_entity.id
_entity.type
_entity.pdbx_description
1 polymer ?
#
loop_
_entity_poly.entity_id
_entity_poly.type
_entity_poly.pdbx_seq_one_letter_code
_entity_poly.pdbx_strand_id
1 'polypeptide(L)'
;MSSPINYSKFDQIDVSSSDDERKRIKPQLTTLGKKDKVVLSPSGLTILKGENGEINGADVRNSTNQEQTKPHISANQEQTEPHVESASPGATKNGAAQTDKNEDALKNKRNLENMITNGAVVPFKYIWNQSIQEINAYIALPLHTKAKSLVVQMQEDKMVVKKVAKQGEAAHIASAQSTNGTSNHEEVLIDKPFPFKVSEDEDTQLWEIKNMKINWKDIFHLANEVNNQNLHFDFEGSSFEKEETFLCINLKKKYEFEGFYVWWSCLFKDDQPINLSSLPTRKAMNKTGNSSTSFKTIWQEAHETFKKNISKRGLPRRVDL
;
A
#
# COMPACT_ATOMS: atom_id res chain seq x y z
N MET A 1 33.44 -34.07 27.51
CA MET A 1 32.44 -34.34 28.56
C MET A 1 31.54 -33.12 28.61
N SER A 2 30.47 -33.12 27.82
CA SER A 2 29.59 -31.96 27.60
C SER A 2 28.52 -31.92 28.69
N SER A 3 28.35 -30.78 29.36
CA SER A 3 27.36 -30.60 30.42
C SER A 3 25.93 -30.84 29.90
N PRO A 4 25.06 -31.57 30.63
CA PRO A 4 23.67 -31.78 30.22
C PRO A 4 22.92 -30.45 30.14
N ILE A 5 22.11 -30.29 29.09
CA ILE A 5 21.25 -29.13 28.90
C ILE A 5 20.20 -29.10 30.02
N ASN A 6 20.05 -27.95 30.69
CA ASN A 6 19.10 -27.77 31.77
C ASN A 6 17.71 -27.42 31.20
N TYR A 7 16.76 -28.34 31.39
CA TYR A 7 15.38 -28.22 30.91
C TYR A 7 14.39 -27.67 31.96
N SER A 8 14.84 -27.22 33.14
CA SER A 8 13.92 -26.79 34.22
C SER A 8 13.07 -25.57 33.87
N LYS A 9 13.37 -24.86 32.77
CA LYS A 9 12.52 -23.78 32.22
C LYS A 9 11.26 -24.31 31.53
N PHE A 10 11.26 -25.57 31.10
CA PHE A 10 10.12 -26.22 30.45
C PHE A 10 9.21 -26.93 31.46
N ASP A 11 9.69 -27.22 32.67
CA ASP A 11 8.89 -27.83 33.75
C ASP A 11 7.82 -26.87 34.34
N GLN A 12 7.88 -25.58 34.00
CA GLN A 12 6.85 -24.59 34.40
C GLN A 12 5.78 -24.36 33.31
N ILE A 13 5.83 -25.10 32.20
CA ILE A 13 4.79 -25.02 31.16
C ILE A 13 3.71 -26.03 31.51
N ASP A 14 2.71 -25.57 32.26
CA ASP A 14 1.48 -26.33 32.50
C ASP A 14 0.72 -26.50 31.18
N VAL A 15 0.76 -27.70 30.61
CA VAL A 15 0.00 -28.11 29.40
C VAL A 15 -1.30 -28.84 29.76
N SER A 16 -1.86 -28.53 30.92
CA SER A 16 -3.18 -29.02 31.34
C SER A 16 -4.26 -27.98 31.00
N SER A 17 -4.94 -28.22 29.88
CA SER A 17 -6.20 -27.58 29.50
C SER A 17 -7.30 -27.93 30.51
N SER A 18 -7.50 -27.09 31.53
CA SER A 18 -8.79 -26.92 32.24
C SER A 18 -8.65 -25.90 33.37
N ASP A 19 -8.85 -24.61 33.08
CA ASP A 19 -9.26 -23.66 34.12
C ASP A 19 -10.22 -22.63 33.52
N ASP A 20 -11.45 -22.63 34.05
CA ASP A 20 -12.63 -21.91 33.58
C ASP A 20 -12.76 -20.57 34.33
N GLU A 21 -11.65 -19.85 34.50
CA GLU A 21 -11.59 -18.50 35.06
C GLU A 21 -11.18 -17.51 33.96
N ARG A 22 -12.14 -17.20 33.08
CA ARG A 22 -11.97 -16.14 32.07
C ARG A 22 -11.81 -14.79 32.77
N LYS A 23 -10.59 -14.39 33.09
CA LYS A 23 -10.23 -12.96 33.15
C LYS A 23 -10.49 -12.39 31.76
N ARG A 24 -11.69 -11.83 31.57
CA ARG A 24 -12.09 -11.12 30.35
C ARG A 24 -11.07 -10.00 30.13
N ILE A 25 -10.05 -10.23 29.29
CA ILE A 25 -9.18 -9.18 28.79
C ILE A 25 -10.06 -8.33 27.87
N LYS A 26 -10.72 -7.34 28.46
CA LYS A 26 -11.46 -6.34 27.70
C LYS A 26 -10.42 -5.44 27.01
N PRO A 27 -10.53 -5.20 25.69
CA PRO A 27 -9.67 -4.23 25.04
C PRO A 27 -9.84 -2.87 25.74
N GLN A 28 -8.74 -2.27 26.18
CA GLN A 28 -8.77 -0.93 26.75
C GLN A 28 -8.79 0.08 25.61
N LEU A 29 -9.94 0.74 25.43
CA LEU A 29 -10.09 1.82 24.47
C LEU A 29 -9.68 3.14 25.12
N THR A 30 -8.61 3.77 24.63
CA THR A 30 -8.25 5.14 25.03
C THR A 30 -8.69 6.11 23.94
N THR A 31 -9.59 7.04 24.28
CA THR A 31 -10.01 8.12 23.38
C THR A 31 -9.03 9.28 23.45
N LEU A 32 -8.71 9.85 22.29
CA LEU A 32 -7.83 11.00 22.13
C LEU A 32 -8.65 12.27 21.89
N GLY A 33 -8.37 13.32 22.66
CA GLY A 33 -8.91 14.66 22.44
C GLY A 33 -8.16 15.42 21.36
N LYS A 34 -8.74 16.51 20.85
CA LYS A 34 -8.16 17.35 19.77
C LYS A 34 -6.78 17.96 20.10
N LYS A 35 -6.39 18.01 21.38
CA LYS A 35 -5.12 18.57 21.86
C LYS A 35 -4.12 17.51 22.31
N ASP A 36 -4.49 16.22 22.24
CA ASP A 36 -3.63 15.13 22.67
C ASP A 36 -2.58 14.82 21.59
N LYS A 37 -1.36 14.46 22.01
CA LYS A 37 -0.29 14.01 21.12
C LYS A 37 0.18 12.62 21.50
N VAL A 38 0.41 11.76 20.52
CA VAL A 38 0.97 10.42 20.74
C VAL A 38 2.43 10.43 20.29
N VAL A 39 3.33 9.95 21.15
CA VAL A 39 4.77 9.85 20.88
C VAL A 39 5.19 8.39 21.01
N LEU A 40 5.97 7.92 20.03
CA LEU A 40 6.61 6.61 20.05
C LEU A 40 8.11 6.80 20.34
N SER A 41 8.59 6.13 21.37
CA SER A 41 10.01 6.13 21.76
C SER A 41 10.50 4.68 21.93
N PRO A 42 11.82 4.45 22.09
CA PRO A 42 12.36 3.11 22.37
C PRO A 42 11.78 2.45 23.64
N SER A 43 11.13 3.23 24.52
CA SER A 43 10.45 2.74 25.72
C SER A 43 8.96 2.47 25.53
N GLY A 44 8.41 2.64 24.33
CA GLY A 44 7.03 2.32 23.99
C GLY A 44 6.18 3.53 23.58
N LEU A 45 4.85 3.38 23.70
CA LEU A 45 3.86 4.38 23.30
C LEU A 45 3.49 5.29 24.48
N THR A 46 3.52 6.61 24.28
CA THR A 46 3.17 7.61 25.30
C THR A 46 2.13 8.59 24.75
N ILE A 47 1.06 8.86 25.52
CA ILE A 47 0.00 9.82 25.17
C ILE A 47 0.17 11.07 26.04
N LEU A 48 0.44 12.21 25.42
CA LEU A 48 0.52 13.53 26.05
C LEU A 48 -0.88 14.17 26.00
N LYS A 49 -1.50 14.36 27.17
CA LYS A 49 -2.81 15.03 27.30
C LYS A 49 -2.64 16.54 27.33
N GLY A 50 -3.45 17.25 26.54
CA GLY A 50 -3.32 18.70 26.39
C GLY A 50 -4.13 19.50 27.42
N GLU A 51 -3.54 19.80 28.59
CA GLU A 51 -4.03 20.86 29.48
C GLU A 51 -3.01 22.01 29.62
N ASN A 52 -3.54 23.22 29.80
CA ASN A 52 -2.78 24.44 30.00
C ASN A 52 -2.09 24.39 31.38
N GLY A 53 -0.76 24.35 31.43
CA GLY A 53 -0.01 24.55 32.68
C GLY A 53 1.28 23.73 32.74
N GLU A 54 2.39 24.46 32.81
CA GLU A 54 3.72 24.10 33.31
C GLU A 54 4.14 22.62 33.41
N ILE A 55 5.24 22.31 32.73
CA ILE A 55 5.93 21.02 32.79
C ILE A 55 6.61 20.89 34.15
N ASN A 56 5.93 20.27 35.12
CA ASN A 56 6.57 19.72 36.32
C ASN A 56 6.82 18.22 36.11
N GLY A 57 8.09 17.84 36.09
CA GLY A 57 8.58 16.49 35.75
C GLY A 57 8.32 15.42 36.83
N ALA A 58 7.07 15.20 37.21
CA ALA A 58 6.73 14.23 38.26
C ALA A 58 5.41 13.45 38.05
N ASP A 59 4.93 13.30 36.82
CA ASP A 59 3.79 12.41 36.54
C ASP A 59 4.09 11.44 35.39
N VAL A 60 5.01 10.52 35.67
CA VAL A 60 5.20 9.29 34.88
C VAL A 60 4.30 8.22 35.49
N ARG A 61 3.08 8.07 34.95
CA ARG A 61 2.28 6.85 35.19
C ARG A 61 2.84 5.72 34.33
N ASN A 62 3.81 5.00 34.88
CA ASN A 62 4.15 3.66 34.41
C ASN A 62 3.00 2.73 34.79
N SER A 63 2.23 2.24 33.81
CA SER A 63 1.23 1.20 34.03
C SER A 63 1.92 -0.16 34.21
N THR A 64 2.36 -0.44 35.44
CA THR A 64 2.69 -1.79 35.90
C THR A 64 1.65 -2.20 36.95
N ASN A 65 1.04 -3.37 36.75
CA ASN A 65 -0.02 -3.93 37.57
C ASN A 65 0.37 -4.05 39.05
N GLN A 66 -0.46 -3.53 39.96
CA GLN A 66 -0.69 -4.10 41.29
C GLN A 66 -2.02 -3.58 41.88
N GLU A 67 -2.81 -4.51 42.39
CA GLU A 67 -4.07 -4.30 43.10
C GLU A 67 -3.83 -3.59 44.44
N GLN A 68 -4.75 -2.68 44.84
CA GLN A 68 -5.32 -2.66 46.20
C GLN A 68 -6.48 -1.67 46.33
N THR A 69 -7.64 -2.25 46.65
CA THR A 69 -8.69 -1.83 47.62
C THR A 69 -9.26 -0.39 47.64
N LYS A 70 -10.55 -0.33 47.27
CA LYS A 70 -11.69 0.52 47.75
C LYS A 70 -11.66 0.84 49.26
N PRO A 71 -12.32 1.91 49.78
CA PRO A 71 -13.80 2.15 49.73
C PRO A 71 -14.23 3.61 49.41
N HIS A 72 -15.34 3.96 48.73
CA HIS A 72 -16.79 3.71 48.88
C HIS A 72 -17.56 5.00 49.34
N ILE A 73 -18.78 5.19 48.81
CA ILE A 73 -19.93 6.03 49.31
C ILE A 73 -19.92 7.52 48.89
N SER A 74 -21.01 8.19 48.45
CA SER A 74 -22.35 7.87 47.92
C SER A 74 -23.03 9.19 47.51
N ALA A 75 -24.08 9.10 46.66
CA ALA A 75 -25.29 9.95 46.59
C ALA A 75 -25.10 11.42 46.14
N ASN A 76 -26.05 12.13 45.52
CA ASN A 76 -27.29 11.90 44.79
C ASN A 76 -27.65 13.26 44.13
N GLN A 77 -28.40 13.20 43.02
CA GLN A 77 -29.50 14.11 42.58
C GLN A 77 -29.27 15.64 42.51
N GLU A 78 -29.37 16.30 41.35
CA GLU A 78 -30.57 16.62 40.51
C GLU A 78 -31.19 17.99 40.86
N GLN A 79 -31.73 18.68 39.83
CA GLN A 79 -32.52 19.95 39.83
C GLN A 79 -31.68 21.25 39.82
N THR A 80 -31.98 22.33 39.07
CA THR A 80 -33.15 22.74 38.29
C THR A 80 -32.75 23.95 37.39
N GLU A 81 -33.38 24.04 36.21
CA GLU A 81 -33.45 25.19 35.28
C GLU A 81 -34.21 26.41 35.87
N PRO A 82 -34.26 27.66 35.29
CA PRO A 82 -34.67 27.91 33.88
C PRO A 82 -34.29 29.24 33.15
N HIS A 83 -34.76 29.30 31.87
CA HIS A 83 -35.24 30.46 31.06
C HIS A 83 -34.19 31.35 30.31
N VAL A 84 -34.05 31.29 28.95
CA VAL A 84 -34.85 31.91 27.83
C VAL A 84 -34.55 33.42 27.68
N GLU A 85 -34.37 34.09 26.53
CA GLU A 85 -34.50 33.89 25.07
C GLU A 85 -33.74 35.08 24.45
N SER A 86 -33.26 34.99 23.21
CA SER A 86 -33.45 36.06 22.22
C SER A 86 -33.10 35.57 20.82
N ALA A 87 -33.99 35.91 19.89
CA ALA A 87 -34.23 35.26 18.62
C ALA A 87 -33.25 35.61 17.48
N SER A 88 -33.26 34.71 16.50
CA SER A 88 -32.71 34.82 15.15
C SER A 88 -33.43 35.91 14.31
N PRO A 89 -32.90 36.26 13.12
CA PRO A 89 -33.54 35.71 11.93
C PRO A 89 -32.57 35.27 10.81
N GLY A 90 -32.76 34.02 10.38
CA GLY A 90 -32.94 33.66 8.96
C GLY A 90 -31.70 33.43 8.09
N ALA A 91 -31.27 32.18 7.97
CA ALA A 91 -30.62 31.66 6.76
C ALA A 91 -30.83 30.14 6.60
N THR A 92 -31.71 29.81 5.66
CA THR A 92 -31.73 28.66 4.76
C THR A 92 -31.13 27.33 5.26
N LYS A 93 -32.01 26.40 5.65
CA LYS A 93 -31.69 24.97 5.83
C LYS A 93 -31.42 24.32 4.47
N ASN A 94 -30.15 24.24 4.04
CA ASN A 94 -29.69 23.38 2.93
C ASN A 94 -28.25 22.85 3.12
N GLY A 95 -27.70 22.89 4.34
CA GLY A 95 -26.27 22.58 4.58
C GLY A 95 -25.91 21.10 4.80
N ALA A 96 -26.84 20.24 5.23
CA ALA A 96 -26.48 18.88 5.64
C ALA A 96 -26.21 17.95 4.43
N ALA A 97 -27.09 17.94 3.43
CA ALA A 97 -26.97 17.03 2.27
C ALA A 97 -25.84 17.37 1.28
N GLN A 98 -25.34 18.60 1.28
CA GLN A 98 -24.20 19.02 0.45
C GLN A 98 -22.85 18.70 1.10
N THR A 99 -22.80 18.64 2.44
CA THR A 99 -21.57 18.34 3.18
C THR A 99 -21.21 16.86 3.01
N ASP A 100 -22.19 15.95 3.11
CA ASP A 100 -21.98 14.50 2.95
C ASP A 100 -21.56 14.11 1.52
N LYS A 101 -22.20 14.70 0.50
CA LYS A 101 -21.83 14.44 -0.92
C LYS A 101 -20.42 14.90 -1.26
N ASN A 102 -19.96 16.01 -0.66
CA ASN A 102 -18.61 16.51 -0.87
C ASN A 102 -17.56 15.63 -0.19
N GLU A 103 -17.86 15.09 1.00
CA GLU A 103 -16.96 14.14 1.66
C GLU A 103 -16.82 12.83 0.88
N ASP A 104 -17.92 12.29 0.36
CA ASP A 104 -17.89 11.04 -0.40
C ASP A 104 -17.19 11.19 -1.76
N ALA A 105 -17.42 12.30 -2.45
CA ALA A 105 -16.67 12.62 -3.67
C ALA A 105 -15.16 12.76 -3.40
N LEU A 106 -14.78 13.38 -2.27
CA LEU A 106 -13.38 13.55 -1.87
C LEU A 106 -12.73 12.22 -1.47
N LYS A 107 -13.46 11.35 -0.76
CA LYS A 107 -12.99 9.98 -0.43
C LYS A 107 -12.78 9.16 -1.70
N ASN A 108 -13.72 9.21 -2.64
CA ASN A 108 -13.59 8.52 -3.92
C ASN A 108 -12.40 9.03 -4.72
N LYS A 109 -12.20 10.36 -4.78
CA LYS A 109 -11.02 10.96 -5.43
C LYS A 109 -9.71 10.46 -4.80
N ARG A 110 -9.60 10.48 -3.47
CA ARG A 110 -8.40 9.97 -2.76
C ARG A 110 -8.17 8.49 -3.02
N ASN A 111 -9.22 7.67 -3.07
CA ASN A 111 -9.10 6.26 -3.39
C ASN A 111 -8.52 6.05 -4.81
N LEU A 112 -9.01 6.80 -5.79
CA LEU A 112 -8.48 6.76 -7.16
C LEU A 112 -7.04 7.28 -7.24
N GLU A 113 -6.71 8.36 -6.54
CA GLU A 113 -5.34 8.88 -6.44
C GLU A 113 -4.38 7.83 -5.85
N ASN A 114 -4.80 7.09 -4.82
CA ASN A 114 -4.01 6.01 -4.25
C ASN A 114 -3.76 4.89 -5.26
N MET A 115 -4.73 4.56 -6.13
CA MET A 115 -4.59 3.52 -7.15
C MET A 115 -3.55 3.85 -8.24
N ILE A 116 -3.20 5.13 -8.42
CA ILE A 116 -2.36 5.59 -9.53
C ILE A 116 -1.04 6.23 -9.08
N THR A 117 -0.88 6.56 -7.80
CA THR A 117 0.29 7.30 -7.30
C THR A 117 1.61 6.57 -7.59
N ASN A 118 2.57 7.28 -8.17
CA ASN A 118 3.86 6.79 -8.67
C ASN A 118 3.80 5.70 -9.75
N GLY A 119 2.62 5.41 -10.30
CA GLY A 119 2.45 4.44 -11.38
C GLY A 119 1.79 5.08 -12.59
N ALA A 120 0.90 4.32 -13.24
CA ALA A 120 0.26 4.74 -14.47
C ALA A 120 -1.08 4.04 -14.69
N VAL A 121 -1.82 4.56 -15.66
CA VAL A 121 -2.99 3.90 -16.24
C VAL A 121 -2.62 3.51 -17.67
N VAL A 122 -2.79 2.24 -18.00
CA VAL A 122 -2.79 1.77 -19.39
C VAL A 122 -4.25 1.51 -19.77
N PRO A 123 -4.87 2.41 -20.55
CA PRO A 123 -6.30 2.39 -20.82
C PRO A 123 -6.79 1.01 -21.27
N PHE A 124 -7.91 0.58 -20.68
CA PHE A 124 -8.58 -0.70 -20.95
C PHE A 124 -7.77 -1.96 -20.63
N LYS A 125 -6.54 -1.83 -20.10
CA LYS A 125 -5.68 -2.96 -19.78
C LYS A 125 -5.44 -3.09 -18.29
N TYR A 126 -4.87 -2.07 -17.66
CA TYR A 126 -4.57 -2.12 -16.24
C TYR A 126 -4.27 -0.75 -15.65
N ILE A 127 -4.40 -0.65 -14.34
CA ILE A 127 -4.00 0.48 -13.51
C ILE A 127 -2.96 -0.04 -12.53
N TRP A 128 -1.92 0.74 -12.24
CA TRP A 128 -0.93 0.32 -11.25
C TRP A 128 -0.33 1.51 -10.51
N ASN A 129 0.13 1.23 -9.29
CA ASN A 129 0.88 2.14 -8.45
C ASN A 129 2.12 1.42 -7.90
N GLN A 130 2.99 2.18 -7.25
CA GLN A 130 4.12 1.57 -6.56
C GLN A 130 4.61 2.42 -5.38
N SER A 131 5.26 1.73 -4.46
CA SER A 131 6.14 2.31 -3.46
C SER A 131 7.59 1.89 -3.73
N ILE A 132 8.47 2.17 -2.78
CA ILE A 132 9.84 1.67 -2.81
C ILE A 132 9.87 0.14 -2.71
N GLN A 133 8.91 -0.49 -2.03
CA GLN A 133 8.95 -1.92 -1.72
C GLN A 133 7.90 -2.74 -2.47
N GLU A 134 6.80 -2.12 -2.85
CA GLU A 134 5.63 -2.83 -3.34
C GLU A 134 5.08 -2.22 -4.63
N ILE A 135 4.30 -3.02 -5.35
CA ILE A 135 3.54 -2.65 -6.52
C ILE A 135 2.12 -3.16 -6.31
N ASN A 136 1.13 -2.30 -6.49
CA ASN A 136 -0.25 -2.74 -6.60
C ASN A 136 -0.70 -2.55 -8.04
N ALA A 137 -1.33 -3.58 -8.61
CA ALA A 137 -1.89 -3.49 -9.95
C ALA A 137 -3.33 -4.01 -9.98
N TYR A 138 -4.14 -3.39 -10.83
CA TYR A 138 -5.53 -3.69 -11.11
C TYR A 138 -5.59 -4.03 -12.60
N ILE A 139 -5.55 -5.32 -12.94
CA ILE A 139 -5.46 -5.79 -14.32
C ILE A 139 -6.85 -6.17 -14.81
N ALA A 140 -7.31 -5.54 -15.88
CA ALA A 140 -8.63 -5.80 -16.45
C ALA A 140 -8.71 -7.23 -17.00
N LEU A 141 -9.75 -7.94 -16.61
CA LEU A 141 -10.10 -9.29 -17.06
C LEU A 141 -11.45 -9.25 -17.79
N PRO A 142 -11.82 -10.31 -18.52
CA PRO A 142 -13.17 -10.46 -19.05
C PRO A 142 -14.22 -10.27 -17.95
N LEU A 143 -15.30 -9.57 -18.28
CA LEU A 143 -16.33 -9.17 -17.33
C LEU A 143 -16.92 -10.38 -16.59
N HIS A 144 -17.13 -10.23 -15.28
CA HIS A 144 -17.65 -11.24 -14.36
C HIS A 144 -16.80 -12.52 -14.25
N THR A 145 -15.50 -12.44 -14.57
CA THR A 145 -14.55 -13.53 -14.29
C THR A 145 -14.54 -13.87 -12.81
N LYS A 146 -14.61 -15.16 -12.48
CA LYS A 146 -14.64 -15.65 -11.10
C LYS A 146 -13.25 -16.11 -10.67
N ALA A 147 -12.87 -15.87 -9.41
CA ALA A 147 -11.59 -16.32 -8.87
C ALA A 147 -11.37 -17.84 -9.06
N LYS A 148 -12.42 -18.64 -8.83
CA LYS A 148 -12.36 -20.11 -8.99
C LYS A 148 -12.11 -20.61 -10.42
N SER A 149 -12.28 -19.76 -11.43
CA SER A 149 -11.98 -20.10 -12.82
C SER A 149 -10.58 -19.65 -13.24
N LEU A 150 -9.79 -19.08 -12.32
CA LEU A 150 -8.46 -18.57 -12.63
C LEU A 150 -7.38 -19.44 -11.99
N VAL A 151 -6.29 -19.60 -12.74
CA VAL A 151 -5.00 -20.08 -12.25
C VAL A 151 -4.03 -18.91 -12.39
N VAL A 152 -3.66 -18.32 -11.26
CA VAL A 152 -2.74 -17.18 -11.18
C VAL A 152 -1.38 -17.71 -10.72
N GLN A 153 -0.36 -17.50 -11.53
CA GLN A 153 1.03 -17.88 -11.23
C GLN A 153 1.89 -16.63 -11.30
N MET A 154 2.51 -16.27 -10.18
CA MET A 154 3.44 -15.14 -10.07
C MET A 154 4.83 -15.70 -9.80
N GLN A 155 5.69 -15.62 -10.79
CA GLN A 155 7.09 -16.00 -10.72
C GLN A 155 7.94 -14.76 -10.49
N GLU A 156 9.20 -14.94 -10.13
CA GLU A 156 10.13 -13.84 -9.87
C GLU A 156 10.17 -12.81 -11.01
N ASP A 157 10.10 -13.23 -12.27
CA ASP A 157 10.29 -12.38 -13.44
C ASP A 157 9.08 -12.28 -14.38
N LYS A 158 7.97 -12.95 -14.07
CA LYS A 158 6.77 -12.94 -14.92
C LYS A 158 5.48 -13.31 -14.20
N MET A 159 4.37 -12.95 -14.83
CA MET A 159 3.03 -13.34 -14.41
C MET A 159 2.35 -14.15 -15.52
N VAL A 160 1.74 -15.25 -15.12
CA VAL A 160 0.87 -16.06 -15.99
C VAL A 160 -0.51 -16.18 -15.34
N VAL A 161 -1.54 -15.81 -16.08
CA VAL A 161 -2.94 -15.97 -15.66
C VAL A 161 -3.68 -16.75 -16.73
N LYS A 162 -4.26 -17.86 -16.32
CA LYS A 162 -5.09 -18.70 -17.19
C LYS A 162 -6.50 -18.76 -16.67
N LYS A 163 -7.47 -18.83 -17.58
CA LYS A 163 -8.86 -19.11 -17.30
C LYS A 163 -9.17 -20.56 -17.64
N VAL A 164 -9.65 -21.31 -16.66
CA VAL A 164 -10.08 -22.70 -16.81
C VAL A 164 -11.58 -22.70 -17.08
N ALA A 165 -11.98 -23.05 -18.30
CA ALA A 165 -13.38 -23.26 -18.64
C ALA A 165 -13.85 -24.62 -18.12
N LYS A 166 -15.02 -24.67 -17.46
CA LYS A 166 -15.70 -25.94 -17.22
C LYS A 166 -16.36 -26.40 -18.52
N GLN A 167 -16.28 -27.70 -18.82
CA GLN A 167 -17.09 -28.34 -19.87
C GLN A 167 -18.57 -27.99 -19.63
N GLY A 168 -19.12 -27.09 -20.44
CA GLY A 168 -20.46 -26.53 -20.29
C GLY A 168 -20.62 -25.12 -20.84
N GLU A 169 -19.56 -24.29 -20.84
CA GLU A 169 -19.59 -22.94 -21.44
C GLU A 169 -19.02 -22.88 -22.87
N ALA A 170 -18.35 -23.93 -23.34
CA ALA A 170 -17.82 -24.05 -24.71
C ALA A 170 -18.85 -24.61 -25.71
N ALA A 171 -20.12 -24.19 -25.59
CA ALA A 171 -21.21 -24.67 -26.46
C ALA A 171 -21.76 -23.56 -27.37
N HIS A 172 -20.90 -22.70 -27.91
CA HIS A 172 -21.15 -22.02 -29.18
C HIS A 172 -19.77 -21.66 -29.75
N ILE A 173 -19.53 -22.02 -31.01
CA ILE A 173 -18.27 -21.84 -31.76
C ILE A 173 -17.24 -22.98 -31.55
N ALA A 174 -17.54 -24.16 -32.07
CA ALA A 174 -16.62 -24.99 -32.86
C ALA A 174 -17.29 -26.34 -33.18
N SER A 175 -17.98 -26.41 -34.32
CA SER A 175 -18.24 -27.71 -34.93
C SER A 175 -16.97 -28.20 -35.61
N ALA A 176 -16.69 -29.49 -35.46
CA ALA A 176 -15.65 -30.29 -36.12
C ALA A 176 -14.24 -30.21 -35.52
N GLN A 177 -13.97 -31.02 -34.50
CA GLN A 177 -13.39 -32.36 -34.69
C GLN A 177 -13.18 -33.03 -33.32
N SER A 178 -13.67 -34.27 -33.23
CA SER A 178 -13.56 -35.16 -32.07
C SER A 178 -12.20 -35.86 -32.08
N THR A 179 -11.48 -35.80 -30.96
CA THR A 179 -10.66 -36.91 -30.47
C THR A 179 -10.64 -36.88 -28.93
N ASN A 180 -10.90 -38.03 -28.32
CA ASN A 180 -10.99 -38.25 -26.88
C ASN A 180 -9.75 -37.75 -26.13
N GLY A 181 -9.93 -36.66 -25.38
CA GLY A 181 -9.04 -36.22 -24.33
C GLY A 181 -9.84 -35.29 -23.43
N THR A 182 -9.87 -35.56 -22.13
CA THR A 182 -10.49 -34.68 -21.13
C THR A 182 -9.61 -33.44 -20.96
N SER A 183 -9.49 -32.61 -22.00
CA SER A 183 -8.71 -31.37 -21.93
C SER A 183 -9.59 -30.28 -21.36
N ASN A 184 -9.34 -29.89 -20.12
CA ASN A 184 -9.80 -28.60 -19.63
C ASN A 184 -9.28 -27.53 -20.61
N HIS A 185 -10.17 -26.76 -21.22
CA HIS A 185 -9.77 -25.70 -22.13
C HIS A 185 -9.21 -24.55 -21.26
N GLU A 186 -7.90 -24.36 -21.30
CA GLU A 186 -7.20 -23.26 -20.64
C GLU A 186 -7.01 -22.12 -21.63
N GLU A 187 -7.65 -20.98 -21.38
CA GLU A 187 -7.41 -19.73 -22.11
C GLU A 187 -6.35 -18.92 -21.37
N VAL A 188 -5.24 -18.57 -22.03
CA VAL A 188 -4.21 -17.71 -21.44
C VAL A 188 -4.68 -16.25 -21.53
N LEU A 189 -4.94 -15.63 -20.37
CA LEU A 189 -5.35 -14.23 -20.28
C LEU A 189 -4.14 -13.29 -20.19
N ILE A 190 -3.11 -13.71 -19.45
CA ILE A 190 -1.88 -12.95 -19.23
C ILE A 190 -0.71 -13.93 -19.31
N ASP A 191 0.29 -13.59 -20.11
CA ASP A 191 1.62 -14.20 -20.07
C ASP A 191 2.61 -13.07 -20.38
N LYS A 192 3.05 -12.38 -19.33
CA LYS A 192 3.85 -11.17 -19.45
C LYS A 192 5.00 -11.15 -18.44
N PRO A 193 6.23 -10.79 -18.89
CA PRO A 193 7.36 -10.63 -18.00
C PRO A 193 7.32 -9.29 -17.26
N PHE A 194 7.77 -9.28 -16.02
CA PHE A 194 8.04 -8.09 -15.22
C PHE A 194 9.38 -7.45 -15.60
N PRO A 195 9.52 -6.12 -15.55
CA PRO A 195 10.80 -5.45 -15.82
C PRO A 195 11.88 -5.77 -14.78
N PHE A 196 11.49 -6.05 -13.54
CA PHE A 196 12.41 -6.43 -12.45
C PHE A 196 11.83 -7.56 -11.60
N LYS A 197 12.69 -8.15 -10.78
CA LYS A 197 12.37 -9.29 -9.94
C LYS A 197 11.39 -8.95 -8.81
N VAL A 198 10.45 -9.84 -8.55
CA VAL A 198 9.52 -9.79 -7.41
C VAL A 198 9.77 -10.95 -6.45
N SER A 199 9.25 -10.84 -5.23
CA SER A 199 9.29 -11.89 -4.23
C SER A 199 8.41 -13.07 -4.67
N GLU A 200 8.93 -14.28 -4.56
CA GLU A 200 8.17 -15.53 -4.74
C GLU A 200 7.55 -16.05 -3.45
N ASP A 201 7.74 -15.32 -2.35
CA ASP A 201 7.16 -15.67 -1.05
C ASP A 201 5.62 -15.62 -1.12
N GLU A 202 4.99 -16.79 -0.96
CA GLU A 202 3.54 -16.96 -1.05
C GLU A 202 2.79 -16.08 -0.05
N ASP A 203 3.38 -15.82 1.12
CA ASP A 203 2.79 -14.96 2.15
C ASP A 203 2.70 -13.48 1.71
N THR A 204 3.47 -13.09 0.70
CA THR A 204 3.51 -11.72 0.16
C THR A 204 2.74 -11.57 -1.16
N GLN A 205 2.31 -12.67 -1.76
CA GLN A 205 1.65 -12.70 -3.06
C GLN A 205 0.14 -12.72 -2.91
N LEU A 206 -0.43 -11.58 -2.52
CA LEU A 206 -1.87 -11.45 -2.37
C LEU A 206 -2.53 -11.05 -3.69
N TRP A 207 -3.60 -11.75 -4.05
CA TRP A 207 -4.45 -11.38 -5.17
C TRP A 207 -5.93 -11.56 -4.86
N GLU A 208 -6.76 -10.73 -5.47
CA GLU A 208 -8.22 -10.80 -5.35
C GLU A 208 -8.89 -10.36 -6.65
N ILE A 209 -10.17 -10.72 -6.81
CA ILE A 209 -10.99 -10.25 -7.92
C ILE A 209 -11.94 -9.17 -7.41
N LYS A 210 -11.93 -8.01 -8.06
CA LYS A 210 -12.80 -6.89 -7.76
C LYS A 210 -13.57 -6.46 -9.00
N ASN A 211 -14.88 -6.30 -8.84
CA ASN A 211 -15.69 -5.59 -9.83
C ASN A 211 -15.81 -4.14 -9.38
N MET A 212 -15.48 -3.21 -10.27
CA MET A 212 -15.65 -1.79 -9.97
C MET A 212 -16.06 -1.04 -11.22
N LYS A 213 -16.78 0.05 -11.00
CA LYS A 213 -17.09 1.01 -12.04
C LYS A 213 -15.92 1.96 -12.19
N ILE A 214 -15.42 2.11 -13.40
CA ILE A 214 -14.26 2.94 -13.73
C ILE A 214 -14.60 3.80 -14.94
N ASN A 215 -14.26 5.09 -14.88
CA ASN A 215 -14.16 5.90 -16.07
C ASN A 215 -12.68 5.95 -16.49
N TRP A 216 -12.34 5.17 -17.52
CA TRP A 216 -10.96 5.04 -18.01
C TRP A 216 -10.36 6.37 -18.45
N LYS A 217 -11.17 7.26 -19.02
CA LYS A 217 -10.74 8.59 -19.45
C LYS A 217 -10.37 9.46 -18.24
N ASP A 218 -11.25 9.50 -17.24
CA ASP A 218 -11.05 10.33 -16.05
C ASP A 218 -9.83 9.84 -15.24
N ILE A 219 -9.71 8.54 -15.01
CA ILE A 219 -8.58 8.00 -14.24
C ILE A 219 -7.25 8.14 -14.99
N PHE A 220 -7.25 8.04 -16.33
CA PHE A 220 -6.06 8.28 -17.14
C PHE A 220 -5.57 9.73 -17.04
N HIS A 221 -6.48 10.70 -17.18
CA HIS A 221 -6.13 12.11 -17.04
C HIS A 221 -5.70 12.45 -15.60
N LEU A 222 -6.39 11.91 -14.60
CA LEU A 222 -6.00 12.07 -13.20
C LEU A 222 -4.60 11.49 -12.93
N ALA A 223 -4.27 10.33 -13.52
CA ALA A 223 -2.94 9.72 -13.38
C ALA A 223 -1.84 10.58 -14.00
N ASN A 224 -2.11 11.21 -15.14
CA ASN A 224 -1.18 12.17 -15.75
C ASN A 224 -0.96 13.39 -14.85
N GLU A 225 -2.02 13.95 -14.28
CA GLU A 225 -1.95 15.08 -13.35
C GLU A 225 -1.15 14.73 -12.09
N VAL A 226 -1.56 13.66 -11.38
CA VAL A 226 -0.95 13.22 -10.12
C VAL A 226 0.52 12.86 -10.32
N ASN A 227 0.85 12.13 -11.38
CA ASN A 227 2.21 11.64 -11.60
C ASN A 227 3.09 12.57 -12.45
N ASN A 228 2.60 13.77 -12.79
CA ASN A 228 3.28 14.71 -13.67
C ASN A 228 3.76 14.05 -14.98
N GLN A 229 2.83 13.39 -15.68
CA GLN A 229 3.04 12.75 -16.97
C GLN A 229 2.29 13.49 -18.07
N ASN A 230 2.79 13.43 -19.29
CA ASN A 230 2.16 14.02 -20.47
C ASN A 230 1.84 12.93 -21.51
N LEU A 231 1.22 11.84 -21.08
CA LEU A 231 0.82 10.76 -21.97
C LEU A 231 -0.49 11.11 -22.69
N HIS A 232 -0.57 10.79 -23.97
CA HIS A 232 -1.77 10.99 -24.78
C HIS A 232 -2.40 9.65 -25.14
N PHE A 233 -3.71 9.56 -25.03
CA PHE A 233 -4.50 8.41 -25.47
C PHE A 233 -5.83 8.91 -26.05
N ASP A 234 -6.23 8.37 -27.19
CA ASP A 234 -7.51 8.69 -27.81
C ASP A 234 -8.58 7.68 -27.35
N PHE A 235 -9.63 8.19 -26.71
CA PHE A 235 -10.74 7.38 -26.16
C PHE A 235 -11.91 7.22 -27.13
N GLU A 236 -11.77 7.70 -28.38
CA GLU A 236 -12.79 7.61 -29.45
C GLU A 236 -14.17 8.16 -29.02
N GLY A 237 -14.21 9.07 -28.03
CA GLY A 237 -15.42 9.73 -27.55
C GLY A 237 -16.20 9.00 -26.44
N SER A 238 -15.77 7.82 -25.99
CA SER A 238 -16.46 7.09 -24.91
C SER A 238 -15.96 7.51 -23.52
N SER A 239 -16.63 8.48 -22.89
CA SER A 239 -16.34 8.93 -21.52
C SER A 239 -17.42 8.49 -20.53
N PHE A 240 -17.88 7.25 -20.63
CA PHE A 240 -18.84 6.70 -19.70
C PHE A 240 -18.17 5.78 -18.69
N GLU A 241 -18.70 5.82 -17.48
CA GLU A 241 -18.33 4.90 -16.42
C GLU A 241 -18.76 3.48 -16.81
N LYS A 242 -17.80 2.56 -16.85
CA LYS A 242 -18.01 1.17 -17.26
C LYS A 242 -17.69 0.23 -16.11
N GLU A 243 -18.50 -0.81 -15.95
CA GLU A 243 -18.19 -1.90 -15.02
C GLU A 243 -17.05 -2.74 -15.61
N GLU A 244 -16.00 -2.93 -14.82
CA GLU A 244 -14.85 -3.75 -15.18
C GLU A 244 -14.56 -4.75 -14.06
N THR A 245 -14.08 -5.94 -14.46
CA THR A 245 -13.55 -6.95 -13.54
C THR A 245 -12.04 -6.84 -13.51
N PHE A 246 -11.47 -6.59 -12.33
CA PHE A 246 -10.03 -6.49 -12.12
C PHE A 246 -9.49 -7.67 -11.33
N LEU A 247 -8.35 -8.18 -11.78
CA LEU A 247 -7.40 -8.92 -10.96
C LEU A 247 -6.52 -7.92 -10.23
N CYS A 248 -6.74 -7.79 -8.93
CA CYS A 248 -5.94 -6.96 -8.05
C CYS A 248 -4.79 -7.80 -7.52
N ILE A 249 -3.55 -7.35 -7.73
CA ILE A 249 -2.35 -8.01 -7.22
C ILE A 249 -1.53 -7.03 -6.38
N ASN A 250 -0.93 -7.53 -5.30
CA ASN A 250 0.15 -6.88 -4.58
C ASN A 250 1.42 -7.69 -4.80
N LEU A 251 2.47 -7.02 -5.28
CA LEU A 251 3.78 -7.62 -5.54
C LEU A 251 4.81 -6.94 -4.66
N LYS A 252 5.59 -7.73 -3.93
CA LYS A 252 6.76 -7.25 -3.21
C LYS A 252 7.97 -7.27 -4.14
N LYS A 253 8.63 -6.13 -4.30
CA LYS A 253 9.87 -6.01 -5.09
C LYS A 253 10.99 -6.78 -4.40
N LYS A 254 11.77 -7.52 -5.18
CA LYS A 254 12.95 -8.24 -4.70
C LYS A 254 14.21 -7.46 -5.03
N TYR A 255 15.03 -7.22 -4.02
CA TYR A 255 16.30 -6.53 -4.13
C TYR A 255 17.43 -7.47 -3.76
N GLU A 256 18.45 -7.54 -4.62
CA GLU A 256 19.63 -8.37 -4.38
C GLU A 256 20.59 -7.72 -3.36
N PHE A 257 20.49 -6.40 -3.17
CA PHE A 257 21.34 -5.63 -2.28
C PHE A 257 20.53 -4.76 -1.34
N GLU A 258 20.94 -4.72 -0.07
CA GLU A 258 20.35 -3.84 0.94
C GLU A 258 20.63 -2.37 0.60
N GLY A 259 19.63 -1.50 0.81
CA GLY A 259 19.73 -0.07 0.51
C GLY A 259 19.57 0.30 -0.97
N PHE A 260 19.46 -0.68 -1.87
CA PHE A 260 19.13 -0.45 -3.28
C PHE A 260 17.62 -0.58 -3.51
N TYR A 261 17.06 0.32 -4.30
CA TYR A 261 15.66 0.23 -4.71
C TYR A 261 15.46 0.68 -6.15
N VAL A 262 14.45 0.11 -6.80
CA VAL A 262 14.15 0.36 -8.22
C VAL A 262 12.74 0.88 -8.37
N TRP A 263 12.61 2.02 -9.03
CA TRP A 263 11.34 2.55 -9.50
C TRP A 263 11.04 1.95 -10.86
N TRP A 264 9.88 1.30 -10.99
CA TRP A 264 9.46 0.66 -12.23
C TRP A 264 8.89 1.72 -13.17
N SER A 265 9.26 1.71 -14.44
CA SER A 265 8.68 2.61 -15.45
C SER A 265 7.41 2.05 -16.08
N CYS A 266 7.16 0.75 -15.93
CA CYS A 266 6.00 0.04 -16.46
C CYS A 266 5.75 -1.20 -15.58
N LEU A 267 4.55 -1.79 -15.67
CA LEU A 267 4.23 -3.02 -14.94
C LEU A 267 4.82 -4.26 -15.61
N PHE A 268 4.75 -4.33 -16.94
CA PHE A 268 5.30 -5.43 -17.74
C PHE A 268 6.34 -4.89 -18.72
N LYS A 269 7.25 -5.76 -19.19
CA LYS A 269 8.21 -5.38 -20.24
C LYS A 269 7.46 -4.99 -21.51
N ASP A 270 8.09 -4.13 -22.31
CA ASP A 270 7.62 -3.66 -23.62
C ASP A 270 6.35 -2.78 -23.60
N ASP A 271 5.69 -2.61 -22.45
CA ASP A 271 4.62 -1.62 -22.28
C ASP A 271 5.20 -0.18 -22.18
N GLN A 272 4.38 0.82 -22.52
CA GLN A 272 4.80 2.22 -22.56
C GLN A 272 5.34 2.70 -21.20
N PRO A 273 6.60 3.16 -21.12
CA PRO A 273 7.21 3.58 -19.87
C PRO A 273 6.74 4.98 -19.44
N ILE A 274 6.61 5.19 -18.14
CA ILE A 274 6.40 6.51 -17.53
C ILE A 274 7.73 7.20 -17.21
N ASN A 275 7.69 8.52 -17.14
CA ASN A 275 8.83 9.29 -16.71
C ASN A 275 9.03 9.18 -15.19
N LEU A 276 10.08 8.47 -14.78
CA LEU A 276 10.41 8.26 -13.37
C LEU A 276 10.93 9.50 -12.65
N SER A 277 11.47 10.50 -13.35
CA SER A 277 12.02 11.70 -12.69
C SER A 277 10.92 12.65 -12.25
N SER A 278 9.73 12.53 -12.83
CA SER A 278 8.60 13.41 -12.55
C SER A 278 7.73 12.96 -11.38
N LEU A 279 7.95 11.74 -10.86
CA LEU A 279 7.15 11.12 -9.81
C LEU A 279 7.13 11.92 -8.50
N PRO A 280 5.94 12.12 -7.88
CA PRO A 280 5.78 12.94 -6.68
C PRO A 280 6.62 12.48 -5.49
N THR A 281 6.55 11.20 -5.13
CA THR A 281 7.25 10.67 -3.95
C THR A 281 8.76 10.71 -4.15
N ARG A 282 9.23 10.40 -5.36
CA ARG A 282 10.66 10.48 -5.69
C ARG A 282 11.19 11.92 -5.61
N LYS A 283 10.42 12.89 -6.11
CA LYS A 283 10.76 14.32 -5.98
C LYS A 283 10.76 14.78 -4.53
N ALA A 284 9.80 14.33 -3.72
CA ALA A 284 9.73 14.67 -2.30
C ALA A 284 10.96 14.12 -1.57
N MET A 285 11.30 12.84 -1.75
CA MET A 285 12.49 12.24 -1.12
C MET A 285 13.79 12.98 -1.46
N ASN A 286 13.96 13.42 -2.72
CA ASN A 286 15.13 14.19 -3.12
C ASN A 286 15.17 15.59 -2.46
N LYS A 287 14.02 16.19 -2.12
CA LYS A 287 13.95 17.50 -1.45
C LYS A 287 14.20 17.41 0.05
N THR A 288 13.72 16.35 0.72
CA THR A 288 13.94 16.14 2.16
C THR A 288 15.36 15.68 2.49
N GLY A 289 16.09 15.12 1.52
CA GLY A 289 17.48 14.67 1.65
C GLY A 289 18.55 15.76 1.50
N ASN A 290 18.26 17.03 1.83
CA ASN A 290 19.22 18.14 1.66
C ASN A 290 20.34 18.18 2.74
N SER A 291 20.67 17.04 3.35
CA SER A 291 21.74 16.92 4.37
C SER A 291 22.71 15.75 4.13
N SER A 292 22.58 14.96 3.06
CA SER A 292 23.61 13.96 2.74
C SER A 292 23.82 13.85 1.24
N THR A 293 24.97 14.37 0.81
CA THR A 293 25.74 13.93 -0.36
C THR A 293 25.00 12.99 -1.31
N SER A 294 24.26 13.56 -2.26
CA SER A 294 23.57 12.76 -3.28
C SER A 294 24.57 11.84 -3.97
N PHE A 295 24.18 10.60 -4.29
CA PHE A 295 25.04 9.65 -5.00
C PHE A 295 25.69 10.27 -6.25
N LYS A 296 24.95 11.15 -6.95
CA LYS A 296 25.47 11.92 -8.10
C LYS A 296 26.65 12.82 -7.71
N THR A 297 26.58 13.49 -6.56
CA THR A 297 27.65 14.32 -6.02
C THR A 297 28.86 13.48 -5.63
N ILE A 298 28.65 12.36 -4.93
CA ILE A 298 29.73 11.43 -4.55
C ILE A 298 30.42 10.86 -5.79
N TRP A 299 29.64 10.48 -6.80
CA TRP A 299 30.17 9.94 -8.05
C TRP A 299 30.91 11.02 -8.87
N GLN A 300 30.38 12.25 -8.91
CA GLN A 300 31.07 13.38 -9.53
C GLN A 300 32.38 13.72 -8.82
N GLU A 301 32.39 13.74 -7.49
CA GLU A 301 33.59 13.98 -6.68
C GLU A 301 34.64 12.88 -6.88
N ALA A 302 34.22 11.61 -6.87
CA ALA A 302 35.08 10.47 -7.16
C ALA A 302 35.65 10.53 -8.58
N HIS A 303 34.82 10.90 -9.57
CA HIS A 303 35.23 11.03 -10.97
C HIS A 303 36.20 12.20 -11.18
N GLU A 304 35.99 13.33 -10.51
CA GLU A 304 36.92 14.46 -10.55
C GLU A 304 38.25 14.11 -9.86
N THR A 305 38.20 13.41 -8.74
CA THR A 305 39.38 12.95 -8.03
C THR A 305 40.19 11.97 -8.89
N PHE A 306 39.50 11.08 -9.59
CA PHE A 306 40.11 10.17 -10.56
C PHE A 306 40.77 10.92 -11.72
N LYS A 307 40.09 11.91 -12.33
CA LYS A 307 40.67 12.76 -13.38
C LYS A 307 41.91 13.49 -12.89
N LYS A 308 41.86 14.11 -11.69
CA LYS A 308 43.02 14.77 -11.07
C LYS A 308 44.18 13.80 -10.86
N ASN A 309 43.91 12.56 -10.45
CA ASN A 309 44.94 11.54 -10.26
C ASN A 309 45.54 11.03 -11.58
N ILE A 310 44.76 10.88 -12.65
CA ILE A 310 45.29 10.56 -13.99
C ILE A 310 46.18 11.69 -14.51
N SER A 311 45.71 12.94 -14.41
CA SER A 311 46.50 14.10 -14.87
C SER A 311 47.81 14.26 -14.09
N LYS A 312 47.82 13.90 -12.79
CA LYS A 312 49.02 13.94 -11.94
C LYS A 312 49.98 12.76 -12.17
N ARG A 313 49.48 11.59 -12.59
CA ARG A 313 50.33 10.41 -12.75
C ARG A 313 51.23 10.46 -13.98
N GLY A 314 50.95 11.32 -14.96
CA GLY A 314 51.62 11.29 -16.25
C GLY A 314 51.33 9.97 -16.95
N LEU A 315 50.85 10.01 -18.19
CA LEU A 315 50.71 8.78 -18.97
C LEU A 315 52.08 8.06 -19.00
N PRO A 316 52.15 6.73 -18.80
CA PRO A 316 53.37 6.01 -19.10
C PRO A 316 53.80 6.40 -20.50
N ARG A 317 55.05 6.88 -20.63
CA ARG A 317 55.62 7.23 -21.94
C ARG A 317 55.38 6.08 -22.89
N ARG A 318 55.04 6.41 -24.15
CA ARG A 318 55.08 5.45 -25.26
C ARG A 318 56.40 4.69 -25.16
N VAL A 319 56.31 3.37 -25.05
CA VAL A 319 57.40 2.50 -25.44
C VAL A 319 57.38 2.53 -26.96
N ASP A 320 58.14 3.44 -27.55
CA ASP A 320 58.52 3.31 -28.94
C ASP A 320 59.53 2.15 -29.03
N LEU A 321 59.31 1.27 -30.01
CA LEU A 321 60.07 0.05 -30.32
C LEU A 321 61.58 0.28 -30.45
#